data_AF-A0A2V2UD06-F1
#
_entry.id   AF-A0A2V2UD06-F1
#
_cell.length_a   1.000
_cell.length_b   1.000
_cell.length_c   1.000
_cell.angle_alpha   90.00
_cell.angle_beta   90.00
_cell.angle_gamma   90.00
#
_symmetry.space_group_name_H-M   'P 1'
#
loop_
_entity.id
_entity.type
_entity.pdbx_description
1 polymer ?
#
loop_
_entity_poly.entity_id
_entity_poly.type
_entity_poly.pdbx_seq_one_letter_code
_entity_poly.pdbx_strand_id
1 'polypeptide(L)'
;MSNSSSTVKVQAGTGKSTLPYDVFYPKQVQITLGQSVSWYNGAKVGVPHTVTFVTDNKTKASLSAPFAVKNSSSFMAIPPASNSQPVIMPNHQKPPITVIQGSNARASSPMIIDSAAKVIPLGSNPVYSVKGDEKYVNSGLLFPKGKGPPNGSTSFTLTFEKAGTYNYYCILHPWMKGKVIVE
;
A
#
# COMPACT_ATOMS: atom_id res chain seq x y z
N MET A 1 33.24 -5.84 11.50
CA MET A 1 32.45 -6.54 10.47
C MET A 1 31.21 -5.70 10.20
N SER A 2 31.11 -5.08 9.03
CA SER A 2 29.96 -4.25 8.65
C SER A 2 28.74 -5.16 8.48
N ASN A 3 27.78 -5.04 9.38
CA ASN A 3 26.51 -5.76 9.29
C ASN A 3 25.75 -5.17 8.11
N SER A 4 25.92 -5.74 6.92
CA SER A 4 25.10 -5.43 5.75
C SER A 4 23.66 -5.74 6.13
N SER A 5 22.87 -4.71 6.43
CA SER A 5 21.42 -4.82 6.68
C SER A 5 20.78 -5.48 5.46
N SER A 6 20.58 -6.79 5.54
CA SER A 6 20.05 -7.57 4.42
C SER A 6 18.55 -7.27 4.31
N THR A 7 18.15 -6.78 3.14
CA THR A 7 16.73 -6.59 2.83
C THR A 7 16.11 -7.94 2.46
N VAL A 8 15.15 -8.42 3.25
CA VAL A 8 14.38 -9.62 2.92
C VAL A 8 13.34 -9.28 1.86
N LYS A 9 13.17 -10.15 0.85
CA LYS A 9 12.23 -9.90 -0.25
C LYS A 9 10.98 -10.75 -0.13
N VAL A 10 9.83 -10.13 -0.37
CA VAL A 10 8.53 -10.80 -0.46
C VAL A 10 7.90 -10.50 -1.81
N GLN A 11 7.53 -11.54 -2.54
CA GLN A 11 6.82 -11.40 -3.80
C GLN A 11 5.31 -11.27 -3.55
N ALA A 12 4.69 -10.23 -4.10
CA ALA A 12 3.25 -10.02 -4.14
C ALA A 12 2.73 -10.45 -5.52
N GLY A 13 2.17 -11.66 -5.60
CA GLY A 13 1.78 -12.29 -6.85
C GLY A 13 2.95 -13.01 -7.53
N THR A 14 2.87 -14.34 -7.54
CA THR A 14 3.97 -15.21 -7.99
C THR A 14 3.98 -15.45 -9.49
N GLY A 15 2.82 -15.79 -10.05
CA GLY A 15 2.67 -16.08 -11.48
C GLY A 15 3.56 -17.22 -12.00
N LYS A 16 3.97 -18.16 -11.12
CA LYS A 16 4.63 -19.42 -11.46
C LYS A 16 3.56 -20.52 -11.54
N SER A 17 3.79 -21.55 -12.35
CA SER A 17 2.82 -22.64 -12.62
C SER A 17 2.27 -23.35 -11.36
N THR A 18 2.96 -23.25 -10.22
CA THR A 18 2.59 -23.91 -8.97
C THR A 18 2.02 -22.99 -7.89
N LEU A 19 2.01 -21.66 -8.08
CA LEU A 19 1.55 -20.70 -7.06
C LEU A 19 0.58 -19.66 -7.66
N PRO A 20 -0.62 -19.47 -7.06
CA PRO A 20 -1.63 -18.53 -7.54
C PRO A 20 -1.14 -17.08 -7.67
N TYR A 21 -1.84 -16.26 -8.47
CA TYR A 21 -1.50 -14.84 -8.62
C TYR A 21 -1.79 -14.01 -7.35
N ASP A 22 -2.59 -14.52 -6.42
CA ASP A 22 -3.10 -13.83 -5.24
C ASP A 22 -2.47 -14.33 -3.93
N VAL A 23 -1.16 -14.60 -3.95
CA VAL A 23 -0.40 -14.98 -2.75
C VAL A 23 0.82 -14.09 -2.52
N PHE A 24 1.16 -13.90 -1.24
CA PHE A 24 2.48 -13.44 -0.86
C PHE A 24 3.43 -14.64 -0.75
N TYR A 25 4.64 -14.50 -1.28
CA TYR A 25 5.67 -15.54 -1.18
C TYR A 25 7.04 -14.96 -0.79
N PRO A 26 7.66 -15.42 0.31
CA PRO A 26 7.04 -16.29 1.33
C PRO A 26 5.86 -15.59 2.03
N LYS A 27 4.94 -16.36 2.63
CA LYS A 27 3.80 -15.82 3.40
C LYS A 27 4.21 -15.25 4.77
N GLN A 28 5.31 -15.77 5.31
CA GLN A 28 5.88 -15.33 6.58
C GLN A 28 7.36 -15.05 6.36
N VAL A 29 7.83 -13.93 6.90
CA VAL A 29 9.25 -13.62 7.02
C VAL A 29 9.60 -13.35 8.47
N GLN A 30 10.79 -13.78 8.88
CA GLN A 30 11.40 -13.46 10.16
C GLN A 30 12.59 -12.55 9.89
N ILE A 31 12.68 -11.45 10.63
CA ILE A 31 13.77 -10.47 10.55
C ILE A 31 14.16 -10.03 11.96
N THR A 32 15.34 -9.45 12.10
CA THR A 32 15.77 -8.79 13.34
C THR A 32 15.42 -7.30 13.32
N LEU A 33 15.35 -6.67 14.50
CA LEU A 33 15.24 -5.21 14.64
C LEU A 33 16.17 -4.43 13.68
N GLY A 34 15.62 -3.42 13.02
CA GLY A 34 16.34 -2.55 12.08
C GLY A 34 16.57 -3.14 10.68
N GLN A 35 16.14 -4.39 10.42
CA GLN A 35 16.13 -4.95 9.07
C GLN A 35 14.94 -4.47 8.25
N SER A 36 15.11 -4.53 6.93
CA SER A 36 14.07 -4.15 5.97
C SER A 36 13.43 -5.36 5.29
N VAL A 37 12.14 -5.24 4.99
CA VAL A 37 11.42 -6.12 4.06
C VAL A 37 11.03 -5.29 2.84
N SER A 38 11.30 -5.83 1.65
CA SER A 38 10.89 -5.24 0.38
C SER A 38 9.89 -6.13 -0.35
N TRP A 39 8.70 -5.61 -0.57
CA TRP A 39 7.69 -6.24 -1.40
C TRP A 39 7.85 -5.80 -2.85
N TYR A 40 7.70 -6.73 -3.78
CA TYR A 40 7.68 -6.45 -5.22
C TYR A 40 6.64 -7.33 -5.90
N ASN A 41 6.09 -6.87 -7.03
CA ASN A 41 5.19 -7.68 -7.83
C ASN A 41 5.95 -8.36 -8.97
N GLY A 42 6.04 -9.69 -8.90
CA GLY A 42 6.76 -10.50 -9.89
C GLY A 42 5.83 -11.25 -10.85
N ALA A 43 4.54 -10.95 -10.88
CA ALA A 43 3.60 -11.58 -11.80
C ALA A 43 3.94 -11.21 -13.25
N LYS A 44 3.73 -12.17 -14.18
CA LYS A 44 3.95 -11.94 -15.62
C LYS A 44 2.79 -11.21 -16.30
N VAL A 45 1.64 -11.14 -15.62
CA VAL A 45 0.41 -10.48 -16.07
C VAL A 45 0.16 -9.23 -15.24
N GLY A 46 -0.56 -8.26 -15.78
CA GLY A 46 -0.81 -6.95 -15.16
C GLY A 46 -1.82 -6.96 -14.01
N VAL A 47 -1.67 -7.90 -13.07
CA VAL A 47 -2.51 -7.96 -11.86
C VAL A 47 -1.77 -7.25 -10.72
N PRO A 48 -2.22 -6.06 -10.27
CA PRO A 48 -1.61 -5.37 -9.16
C PRO A 48 -1.98 -6.00 -7.82
N HIS A 49 -1.19 -5.71 -6.79
CA HIS A 49 -1.47 -6.06 -5.41
C HIS A 49 -1.24 -4.86 -4.49
N THR A 50 -1.62 -4.97 -3.23
CA THR A 50 -1.28 -4.00 -2.19
C THR A 50 -0.63 -4.74 -1.02
N VAL A 51 0.17 -4.05 -0.25
CA VAL A 51 0.70 -4.49 1.04
C VAL A 51 0.15 -3.52 2.06
N THR A 52 -0.83 -3.98 2.84
CA THR A 52 -1.59 -3.13 3.75
C THR A 52 -1.53 -3.68 5.16
N PHE A 53 -0.96 -2.89 6.08
CA PHE A 53 -1.01 -3.11 7.51
C PHE A 53 -2.09 -2.23 8.13
N VAL A 54 -2.87 -2.81 9.02
CA VAL A 54 -3.96 -2.12 9.73
C VAL A 54 -3.89 -2.54 11.19
N THR A 55 -3.57 -1.60 12.07
CA THR A 55 -3.58 -1.82 13.52
C THR A 55 -4.84 -1.21 14.17
N ASP A 56 -5.41 -0.18 13.56
CA ASP A 56 -6.74 0.36 13.92
C ASP A 56 -7.78 -0.03 12.85
N ASN A 57 -8.78 -0.82 13.21
CA ASN A 57 -9.83 -1.23 12.27
C ASN A 57 -10.61 -0.05 11.66
N LYS A 58 -10.64 1.12 12.33
CA LYS A 58 -11.31 2.33 11.80
C LYS A 58 -10.55 2.93 10.61
N THR A 59 -9.27 2.63 10.46
CA THR A 59 -8.47 3.11 9.33
C THR A 59 -8.46 2.15 8.14
N LYS A 60 -9.31 1.11 8.14
CA LYS A 60 -9.50 0.27 6.95
C LYS A 60 -10.04 1.09 5.78
N ALA A 61 -9.42 0.92 4.61
CA ALA A 61 -9.85 1.55 3.38
C ALA A 61 -10.43 0.51 2.42
N SER A 62 -11.58 0.83 1.83
CA SER A 62 -12.15 0.12 0.69
C SER A 62 -11.49 0.56 -0.60
N LEU A 63 -11.42 -0.32 -1.61
CA LEU A 63 -10.84 0.00 -2.92
C LEU A 63 -11.57 1.16 -3.62
N SER A 64 -12.90 1.12 -3.60
CA SER A 64 -13.78 2.19 -4.05
C SER A 64 -14.45 2.84 -2.85
N ALA A 65 -14.78 4.11 -2.99
CA ALA A 65 -15.56 4.85 -2.00
C ALA A 65 -16.46 5.86 -2.73
N PRO A 66 -17.72 6.04 -2.29
CA PRO A 66 -18.57 7.08 -2.83
C PRO A 66 -18.19 8.44 -2.23
N PHE A 67 -18.29 9.48 -3.06
CA PHE A 67 -18.05 10.86 -2.65
C PHE A 67 -19.20 11.75 -3.09
N ALA A 68 -19.75 12.52 -2.15
CA ALA A 68 -20.66 13.60 -2.47
C ALA A 68 -19.88 14.81 -2.99
N VAL A 69 -20.40 15.47 -4.02
CA VAL A 69 -19.81 16.70 -4.58
C VAL A 69 -20.45 17.89 -3.87
N LYS A 70 -19.68 18.58 -3.02
CA LYS A 70 -20.18 19.76 -2.29
C LYS A 70 -20.16 21.00 -3.16
N ASN A 71 -19.15 21.14 -4.01
CA ASN A 71 -19.01 22.16 -5.05
C ASN A 71 -18.02 21.66 -6.11
N SER A 72 -17.67 22.48 -7.10
CA SER A 72 -16.81 22.11 -8.24
C SER A 72 -15.41 21.61 -7.87
N SER A 73 -14.94 21.80 -6.62
CA SER A 73 -13.61 21.40 -6.17
C SER A 73 -13.57 20.64 -4.84
N SER A 74 -14.71 20.44 -4.17
CA SER A 74 -14.78 19.85 -2.83
C SER A 74 -15.63 18.59 -2.81
N PHE A 75 -15.04 17.50 -2.31
CA PHE A 75 -15.63 16.17 -2.21
C PHE A 75 -15.69 15.71 -0.77
N MET A 76 -16.81 15.14 -0.36
CA MET A 76 -17.01 14.56 0.96
C MET A 76 -17.16 13.05 0.86
N ALA A 77 -16.38 12.30 1.64
CA ALA A 77 -16.50 10.85 1.70
C ALA A 77 -17.84 10.42 2.31
N ILE A 78 -18.42 9.34 1.77
CA ILE A 78 -19.64 8.72 2.28
C ILE A 78 -19.31 7.24 2.61
N PRO A 79 -19.52 6.78 3.86
CA PRO A 79 -19.96 7.55 5.02
C PRO A 79 -18.91 8.56 5.50
N PRO A 80 -19.31 9.61 6.24
CA PRO A 80 -18.38 10.54 6.87
C PRO A 80 -17.40 9.81 7.79
N ALA A 81 -16.18 10.34 7.90
CA ALA A 81 -15.07 9.77 8.68
C ALA A 81 -14.55 8.40 8.22
N SER A 82 -14.98 7.88 7.07
CA SER A 82 -14.31 6.74 6.44
C SER A 82 -12.87 7.09 6.06
N ASN A 83 -11.99 6.09 6.03
CA ASN A 83 -10.65 6.27 5.48
C ASN A 83 -10.71 6.32 3.95
N SER A 84 -11.16 7.46 3.41
CA SER A 84 -11.38 7.66 1.99
C SER A 84 -10.89 9.02 1.50
N GLN A 85 -10.28 9.04 0.33
CA GLN A 85 -9.93 10.27 -0.39
C GLN A 85 -10.12 10.05 -1.89
N PRO A 86 -10.74 11.01 -2.62
CA PRO A 86 -10.87 10.89 -4.07
C PRO A 86 -9.49 10.96 -4.74
N VAL A 87 -9.29 10.17 -5.79
CA VAL A 87 -8.13 10.34 -6.67
C VAL A 87 -8.43 11.48 -7.64
N ILE A 88 -7.70 12.59 -7.51
CA ILE A 88 -7.80 13.75 -8.39
C ILE A 88 -6.60 13.74 -9.34
N MET A 89 -6.87 13.72 -10.64
CA MET A 89 -5.82 13.73 -11.67
C MET A 89 -5.55 15.17 -12.14
N PRO A 90 -4.28 15.60 -12.21
CA PRO A 90 -3.94 16.91 -12.74
C PRO A 90 -4.35 17.00 -14.21
N ASN A 91 -4.94 18.14 -14.59
CA ASN A 91 -5.27 18.45 -15.97
C ASN A 91 -4.68 19.82 -16.33
N HIS A 92 -3.97 19.86 -17.46
CA HIS A 92 -3.27 21.06 -17.96
C HIS A 92 -4.05 21.79 -19.06
N GLN A 93 -5.30 21.41 -19.34
CA GLN A 93 -6.17 22.08 -20.29
C GLN A 93 -6.57 23.50 -19.84
N LYS A 94 -6.90 24.36 -20.82
CA LYS A 94 -7.45 25.71 -20.61
C LYS A 94 -8.81 25.80 -21.29
N PRO A 95 -9.93 25.98 -20.55
CA PRO A 95 -10.02 26.10 -19.09
C PRO A 95 -9.69 24.79 -18.36
N PRO A 96 -9.23 24.84 -17.08
CA PRO A 96 -8.91 23.64 -16.32
C PRO A 96 -10.17 22.82 -16.01
N ILE A 97 -10.13 21.51 -16.27
CA ILE A 97 -11.21 20.58 -15.94
C ILE A 97 -10.70 19.61 -14.87
N THR A 98 -11.39 19.53 -13.74
CA THR A 98 -11.11 18.54 -12.68
C THR A 98 -11.48 17.14 -13.16
N VAL A 99 -10.53 16.21 -13.16
CA VAL A 99 -10.79 14.80 -13.47
C VAL A 99 -10.66 13.97 -12.19
N ILE A 100 -11.69 13.19 -11.88
CA ILE A 100 -11.74 12.34 -10.69
C ILE A 100 -11.79 10.90 -11.15
N GLN A 101 -10.91 10.06 -10.58
CA GLN A 101 -11.02 8.62 -10.73
C GLN A 101 -11.82 8.06 -9.55
N GLY A 102 -12.80 7.20 -9.83
CA GLY A 102 -13.66 6.52 -8.84
C GLY A 102 -12.94 5.47 -7.99
N SER A 103 -11.69 5.73 -7.62
CA SER A 103 -10.86 4.91 -6.73
C SER A 103 -10.66 5.66 -5.41
N ASN A 104 -10.50 4.91 -4.32
CA ASN A 104 -10.10 5.48 -3.04
C ASN A 104 -8.57 5.59 -2.97
N ALA A 105 -8.05 6.82 -2.95
CA ALA A 105 -6.61 7.09 -2.85
C ALA A 105 -5.97 6.45 -1.60
N ARG A 106 -6.73 6.25 -0.51
CA ARG A 106 -6.25 5.55 0.70
C ARG A 106 -5.90 4.09 0.43
N ALA A 107 -6.59 3.45 -0.51
CA ALA A 107 -6.34 2.07 -0.93
C ALA A 107 -5.37 1.98 -2.12
N SER A 108 -5.43 2.93 -3.06
CA SER A 108 -4.69 2.85 -4.32
C SER A 108 -3.33 3.55 -4.33
N SER A 109 -3.06 4.45 -3.38
CA SER A 109 -1.82 5.23 -3.33
C SER A 109 -0.96 4.88 -2.11
N PRO A 110 0.38 4.96 -2.21
CA PRO A 110 1.26 4.70 -1.07
C PRO A 110 1.07 5.74 0.03
N MET A 111 0.88 5.31 1.28
CA MET A 111 0.70 6.22 2.42
C MET A 111 0.77 5.57 3.80
N ILE A 112 0.92 6.42 4.82
CA ILE A 112 0.84 6.10 6.25
C ILE A 112 -0.29 6.90 6.93
N ILE A 113 -0.93 6.31 7.94
CA ILE A 113 -1.65 7.03 8.99
C ILE A 113 -0.92 6.73 10.29
N ASP A 114 -0.29 7.74 10.87
CA ASP A 114 0.50 7.59 12.08
C ASP A 114 -0.37 7.44 13.35
N SER A 115 0.27 7.30 14.50
CA SER A 115 -0.41 7.18 15.80
C SER A 115 -1.27 8.39 16.15
N ALA A 116 -0.92 9.59 15.66
CA ALA A 116 -1.68 10.82 15.81
C ALA A 116 -2.83 10.97 14.78
N ALA A 117 -3.10 9.93 13.97
CA ALA A 117 -4.06 9.94 12.87
C ALA A 117 -3.73 10.93 11.75
N LYS A 118 -2.48 11.40 11.66
CA LYS A 118 -2.02 12.23 10.54
C LYS A 118 -1.80 11.35 9.32
N VAL A 119 -2.34 11.80 8.19
CA VAL A 119 -2.15 11.15 6.88
C VAL A 119 -0.85 11.65 6.26
N ILE A 120 0.02 10.73 5.89
CA ILE A 120 1.32 11.00 5.28
C ILE A 120 1.35 10.29 3.92
N PRO A 121 1.09 11.02 2.81
CA PRO A 121 1.26 10.49 1.46
C PRO A 121 2.72 10.14 1.21
N LEU A 122 2.95 9.03 0.52
CA LEU A 122 4.28 8.61 0.09
C LEU A 122 4.38 8.65 -1.44
N GLY A 123 5.59 8.86 -1.96
CA GLY A 123 5.86 8.78 -3.40
C GLY A 123 5.88 7.35 -3.93
N SER A 124 6.16 7.19 -5.22
CA SER A 124 6.31 5.88 -5.84
C SER A 124 7.51 5.12 -5.30
N ASN A 125 7.40 3.79 -5.22
CA ASN A 125 8.43 2.90 -4.68
C ASN A 125 8.96 3.31 -3.29
N PRO A 126 8.10 3.59 -2.30
CA PRO A 126 8.57 4.24 -1.10
C PRO A 126 9.42 3.32 -0.22
N VAL A 127 10.34 3.96 0.49
CA VAL A 127 11.14 3.39 1.59
C VAL A 127 10.72 4.11 2.86
N TYR A 128 10.31 3.37 3.89
CA TYR A 128 9.80 3.95 5.14
C TYR A 128 10.24 3.15 6.37
N SER A 129 10.56 3.83 7.47
CA SER A 129 10.82 3.19 8.76
C SER A 129 9.54 3.12 9.59
N VAL A 130 9.11 1.90 9.88
CA VAL A 130 7.95 1.57 10.72
C VAL A 130 8.36 1.60 12.19
N LYS A 131 7.76 2.52 12.93
CA LYS A 131 7.94 2.71 14.38
C LYS A 131 7.15 1.69 15.20
N GLY A 132 6.13 1.08 14.59
CA GLY A 132 5.29 0.07 15.19
C GLY A 132 4.14 0.63 16.03
N ASP A 133 3.76 1.89 15.79
CA ASP A 133 2.59 2.56 16.35
C ASP A 133 1.67 3.16 15.26
N GLU A 134 2.00 2.97 13.98
CA GLU A 134 1.19 3.41 12.85
C GLU A 134 -0.17 2.71 12.85
N LYS A 135 -1.22 3.48 12.60
CA LYS A 135 -2.60 2.97 12.48
C LYS A 135 -2.85 2.26 11.17
N TYR A 136 -2.21 2.74 10.10
CA TYR A 136 -2.37 2.26 8.73
C TYR A 136 -1.08 2.46 7.95
N VAL A 137 -0.65 1.43 7.22
CA VAL A 137 0.48 1.50 6.30
C VAL A 137 0.06 0.81 5.01
N ASN A 138 0.11 1.50 3.87
CA ASN A 138 -0.29 0.93 2.60
C ASN A 138 0.72 1.26 1.50
N SER A 139 1.08 0.26 0.71
CA SER A 139 1.95 0.42 -0.47
C SER A 139 1.27 1.14 -1.63
N GLY A 140 -0.06 1.27 -1.61
CA GLY A 140 -0.83 1.52 -2.83
C GLY A 140 -0.72 0.36 -3.81
N LEU A 141 -1.19 0.56 -5.05
CA LEU A 141 -1.12 -0.46 -6.09
C LEU A 141 0.34 -0.73 -6.49
N LEU A 142 0.81 -1.94 -6.17
CA LEU A 142 2.07 -2.53 -6.62
C LEU A 142 1.84 -3.29 -7.92
N PHE A 143 2.34 -2.71 -9.00
CA PHE A 143 2.27 -3.26 -10.34
C PHE A 143 3.50 -4.12 -10.64
N PRO A 144 3.36 -5.16 -11.47
CA PRO A 144 4.53 -5.79 -12.06
C PRO A 144 5.27 -4.79 -12.94
N LYS A 145 6.60 -4.91 -12.98
CA LYS A 145 7.46 -3.97 -13.72
C LYS A 145 7.02 -3.87 -15.18
N GLY A 146 6.75 -2.64 -15.64
CA GLY A 146 6.32 -2.37 -17.02
C GLY A 146 4.88 -2.78 -17.36
N LYS A 147 4.06 -3.17 -16.35
CA LYS A 147 2.65 -3.55 -16.53
C LYS A 147 1.67 -2.64 -15.78
N GLY A 148 2.15 -1.50 -15.29
CA GLY A 148 1.35 -0.50 -14.58
C GLY A 148 1.29 0.85 -15.32
N PRO A 149 0.56 1.83 -14.77
CA PRO A 149 0.56 3.19 -15.29
C PRO A 149 1.95 3.84 -15.19
N PRO A 150 2.18 4.94 -15.92
CA PRO A 150 3.37 5.77 -15.71
C PRO A 150 3.53 6.11 -14.22
N ASN A 151 4.74 5.92 -13.67
CA ASN A 151 5.08 6.13 -12.27
C ASN A 151 4.36 5.24 -11.24
N GLY A 152 3.69 4.16 -11.67
CA GLY A 152 3.13 3.16 -10.75
C GLY A 152 4.21 2.51 -9.88
N SER A 153 3.91 2.27 -8.61
CA SER A 153 4.83 1.58 -7.70
C SER A 153 5.04 0.13 -8.15
N THR A 154 6.28 -0.32 -8.09
CA THR A 154 6.72 -1.69 -8.40
C THR A 154 7.39 -2.36 -7.20
N SER A 155 7.81 -1.56 -6.22
CA SER A 155 8.34 -2.01 -4.95
C SER A 155 7.76 -1.22 -3.78
N PHE A 156 7.85 -1.78 -2.58
CA PHE A 156 7.55 -1.11 -1.33
C PHE A 156 8.49 -1.65 -0.25
N THR A 157 9.24 -0.80 0.43
CA THR A 157 10.24 -1.24 1.39
C THR A 157 9.99 -0.63 2.76
N LEU A 158 9.90 -1.49 3.78
CA LEU A 158 9.71 -1.09 5.16
C LEU A 158 10.88 -1.56 6.02
N THR A 159 11.44 -0.68 6.84
CA THR A 159 12.39 -1.01 7.91
C THR A 159 11.63 -1.06 9.23
N PHE A 160 11.81 -2.12 10.03
CA PHE A 160 11.04 -2.30 11.26
C PHE A 160 11.87 -1.95 12.50
N GLU A 161 11.45 -0.93 13.24
CA GLU A 161 12.18 -0.40 14.41
C GLU A 161 11.70 -0.99 15.74
N LYS A 162 10.65 -1.81 15.72
CA LYS A 162 10.04 -2.39 16.91
C LYS A 162 9.73 -3.88 16.72
N ALA A 163 10.08 -4.67 17.74
CA ALA A 163 9.81 -6.10 17.77
C ALA A 163 8.30 -6.37 17.81
N GLY A 164 7.87 -7.48 17.22
CA GLY A 164 6.47 -7.87 17.17
C GLY A 164 6.07 -8.60 15.90
N THR A 165 4.80 -8.96 15.82
CA THR A 165 4.20 -9.58 14.62
C THR A 165 3.34 -8.59 13.88
N TYR A 166 3.70 -8.30 12.63
CA TYR A 166 3.00 -7.36 11.75
C TYR A 166 2.25 -8.14 10.67
N ASN A 167 0.94 -8.27 10.85
CA ASN A 167 0.06 -8.89 9.86
C ASN A 167 -0.31 -7.88 8.77
N TYR A 168 -0.30 -8.32 7.51
CA TYR A 168 -0.70 -7.52 6.37
C TYR A 168 -1.53 -8.32 5.38
N TYR A 169 -2.26 -7.61 4.54
CA TYR A 169 -3.09 -8.22 3.49
C TYR A 169 -3.11 -7.37 2.23
N CYS A 170 -3.66 -7.92 1.15
CA CYS A 170 -3.96 -7.19 -0.07
C CYS A 170 -5.42 -6.72 -0.05
N ILE A 171 -5.69 -5.43 -0.22
CA ILE A 171 -7.04 -4.86 -0.31
C ILE A 171 -7.83 -5.42 -1.49
N LEU A 172 -7.17 -5.69 -2.63
CA LEU A 172 -7.82 -6.25 -3.83
C LEU A 172 -8.28 -7.70 -3.64
N HIS A 173 -7.53 -8.45 -2.84
CA HIS A 173 -7.76 -9.87 -2.59
C HIS A 173 -7.62 -10.11 -1.07
N PRO A 174 -8.65 -9.80 -0.25
CA PRO A 174 -8.51 -9.78 1.22
C PRO A 174 -8.08 -11.10 1.89
N TRP A 175 -8.17 -12.22 1.17
CA TRP A 175 -7.66 -13.53 1.59
C TRP A 175 -6.14 -13.68 1.42
N MET A 176 -5.52 -12.86 0.56
CA MET A 176 -4.07 -12.78 0.37
C MET A 176 -3.46 -12.09 1.60
N LYS A 177 -2.92 -12.91 2.51
CA LYS A 177 -2.38 -12.48 3.80
C LYS A 177 -0.92 -12.88 3.94
N GLY A 178 -0.16 -12.05 4.64
CA GLY A 178 1.20 -12.37 5.06
C GLY A 178 1.51 -11.78 6.44
N LYS A 179 2.66 -12.14 6.99
CA LYS A 179 3.13 -11.55 8.26
C LYS A 179 4.64 -11.40 8.29
N VAL A 180 5.09 -10.31 8.90
CA VAL A 180 6.48 -10.08 9.28
C VAL A 180 6.60 -10.33 10.77
N ILE A 181 7.54 -11.16 11.18
CA ILE A 181 7.91 -11.36 12.59
C ILE A 181 9.25 -10.66 12.79
N VAL A 182 9.31 -9.75 13.77
CA VAL A 182 10.48 -8.96 14.12
C VAL A 182 10.92 -9.36 15.52
N GLU A 183 12.15 -9.85 15.64
CA GLU A 183 12.78 -10.32 16.89
C GLU A 183 14.00 -9.48 17.27
#